data_AF-W1Y1Z7-F1
#
_entry.id   AF-W1Y1Z7-F1
#
_cell.length_a   1.000
_cell.length_b   1.000
_cell.length_c   1.000
_cell.angle_alpha   90.00
_cell.angle_beta   90.00
_cell.angle_gamma   90.00
#
_symmetry.space_group_name_H-M   'P 1'
#
loop_
_entity.id
_entity.type
_entity.pdbx_description
1 polymer ?
#
loop_
_entity_poly.entity_id
_entity_poly.type
_entity_poly.pdbx_seq_one_letter_code
_entity_poly.pdbx_strand_id
1 'polypeptide(L)' 'FFVITLPMIMPAIISGWLLAFTLSLDDLVIASFVSGPGATTLPMLVFSSVRMGVNPEINALATLILGAVGIVGFI' A
#
# COMPACT_ATOMS: atom_id res chain seq x y z
N PHE A 1 -25.59 -12.75 -6.94
CA PHE A 1 -24.57 -12.13 -6.08
C PHE A 1 -23.68 -11.16 -6.86
N PHE A 2 -22.88 -11.63 -7.83
CA PHE A 2 -21.92 -10.79 -8.60
C PHE A 2 -22.52 -9.65 -9.44
N VAL A 3 -23.80 -9.74 -9.83
CA VAL A 3 -24.43 -8.76 -10.76
C VAL A 3 -25.27 -7.69 -10.04
N ILE A 4 -25.69 -7.95 -8.80
CA ILE A 4 -26.64 -7.08 -8.08
C ILE A 4 -26.09 -6.70 -6.71
N THR A 5 -25.71 -7.70 -5.92
CA THR A 5 -25.19 -7.48 -4.57
C THR A 5 -23.80 -6.87 -4.61
N LEU A 6 -22.91 -7.40 -5.47
CA LEU A 6 -21.52 -6.98 -5.55
C LEU A 6 -21.37 -5.53 -6.06
N PRO A 7 -22.07 -5.07 -7.11
CA PRO A 7 -21.99 -3.66 -7.54
C PRO A 7 -22.58 -2.70 -6.50
N MET A 8 -23.60 -3.11 -5.74
CA MET A 8 -24.17 -2.29 -4.68
C MET A 8 -23.20 -2.05 -3.51
N ILE A 9 -22.44 -3.08 -3.12
CA ILE A 9 -21.47 -2.99 -2.02
C ILE A 9 -20.07 -2.60 -2.49
N MET A 10 -19.83 -2.54 -3.79
CA MET A 10 -18.56 -2.17 -4.41
C MET A 10 -17.95 -0.87 -3.85
N PRO A 11 -18.69 0.26 -3.70
CA PRO A 11 -18.12 1.47 -3.10
C PRO A 11 -17.68 1.28 -1.64
N ALA A 12 -18.38 0.44 -0.87
CA ALA A 12 -17.99 0.10 0.50
C ALA A 12 -16.73 -0.79 0.55
N ILE A 13 -16.61 -1.74 -0.40
CA ILE A 13 -15.43 -2.59 -0.54
C ILE A 13 -14.21 -1.75 -0.93
N ILE A 14 -14.35 -0.82 -1.88
CA ILE A 14 -13.28 0.08 -2.31
C ILE A 14 -12.82 0.97 -1.15
N SER A 15 -13.76 1.51 -0.37
CA SER A 15 -13.44 2.29 0.83
C SER A 15 -12.69 1.46 1.88
N GLY A 16 -13.11 0.20 2.10
CA GLY A 16 -12.42 -0.73 3.00
C GLY A 16 -11.03 -1.12 2.50
N TRP A 17 -10.87 -1.29 1.18
CA TRP A 17 -9.58 -1.56 0.56
C TRP A 17 -8.60 -0.38 0.73
N LEU A 18 -9.06 0.85 0.54
CA LEU A 18 -8.24 2.06 0.75
C LEU A 18 -7.76 2.18 2.20
N LEU A 19 -8.65 1.93 3.17
CA LEU A 19 -8.29 1.93 4.59
C LEU A 19 -7.27 0.85 4.93
N ALA A 20 -7.51 -0.39 4.48
CA ALA A 20 -6.60 -1.51 4.73
C ALA A 20 -5.22 -1.26 4.08
N PHE A 21 -5.19 -0.73 2.86
CA PHE A 21 -3.96 -0.36 2.18
C PHE A 21 -3.17 0.70 2.96
N THR A 22 -3.86 1.75 3.43
CA THR A 22 -3.23 2.82 4.22
C THR A 22 -2.65 2.28 5.53
N LEU A 23 -3.40 1.45 6.26
CA LEU A 23 -2.92 0.82 7.49
C LEU A 23 -1.70 -0.08 7.26
N SER A 24 -1.63 -0.78 6.12
CA SER A 24 -0.49 -1.64 5.80
C SER A 24 0.82 -0.86 5.59
N LEU A 25 0.74 0.40 5.16
CA LEU A 25 1.91 1.26 5.01
C LEU A 25 2.39 1.84 6.35
N ASP A 26 1.50 1.98 7.33
CA ASP A 26 1.78 2.52 8.68
C ASP A 26 2.35 1.46 9.64
N ASP A 27 2.09 0.17 9.38
CA ASP A 27 2.53 -0.95 10.23
C ASP A 27 4.05 -1.26 10.19
N LEU A 28 4.86 -0.32 9.68
CA LEU A 28 6.32 -0.44 9.56
C LEU A 28 7.04 -0.77 10.88
N VAL A 29 6.56 -0.25 12.01
CA VAL A 29 7.17 -0.50 13.32
C VAL A 29 7.00 -1.95 13.72
N ILE A 30 5.78 -2.48 13.66
CA ILE A 30 5.49 -3.87 14.01
C ILE A 30 6.17 -4.81 13.01
N ALA A 31 6.08 -4.49 11.71
CA ALA A 31 6.77 -5.24 10.67
C ALA A 31 8.29 -5.28 10.94
N SER A 32 8.93 -4.18 11.35
CA SER A 32 10.37 -4.17 11.63
C SER A 32 10.81 -5.10 12.76
N PHE A 33 9.94 -5.34 13.76
CA PHE A 33 10.25 -6.16 14.93
C PHE A 33 9.83 -7.62 14.76
N VAL A 34 8.86 -7.90 13.89
CA VAL A 34 8.33 -9.26 13.65
C VAL A 34 8.90 -9.88 12.37
N SER A 35 9.50 -9.09 11.47
CA SER A 35 10.15 -9.59 10.26
C SER A 35 11.37 -10.47 10.60
N GLY A 36 11.38 -11.71 10.10
CA GLY A 36 12.54 -12.60 10.19
C GLY A 36 13.74 -12.12 9.36
N PRO A 37 14.94 -12.68 9.56
CA PRO A 37 16.13 -12.31 8.80
C PRO A 37 15.88 -12.44 7.29
N GLY A 38 16.01 -11.34 6.55
CA GLY A 38 15.82 -11.29 5.09
C GLY A 38 14.44 -10.86 4.59
N ALA A 39 13.47 -10.61 5.46
CA ALA A 39 12.17 -10.07 5.07
C ALA A 39 12.18 -8.54 5.07
N THR A 40 12.46 -7.92 3.92
CA THR A 40 12.34 -6.48 3.73
C THR A 40 10.99 -6.15 3.11
N THR A 41 10.02 -5.74 3.92
CA THR A 41 8.71 -5.28 3.42
C THR A 41 8.86 -3.97 2.64
N LEU A 42 7.91 -3.67 1.75
CA LEU A 42 7.93 -2.44 0.95
C LEU A 42 8.11 -1.16 1.79
N PRO A 43 7.41 -0.97 2.95
CA PRO A 43 7.63 0.21 3.79
C PRO A 43 9.03 0.26 4.42
N MET A 44 9.58 -0.89 4.82
CA MET A 44 10.92 -1.00 5.40
C MET A 44 12.01 -0.63 4.38
N LEU A 45 11.85 -1.08 3.13
CA LEU A 45 12.75 -0.71 2.03
C LEU A 45 12.67 0.78 1.74
N VAL A 46 11.47 1.36 1.69
CA VAL A 46 11.30 2.79 1.45
C VAL A 46 11.95 3.61 2.56
N PHE A 47 11.71 3.25 3.82
CA PHE A 47 12.31 3.94 4.98
C PHE A 47 13.84 3.83 5.01
N SER A 48 14.39 2.65 4.73
CA SER A 48 15.84 2.42 4.64
C SER A 48 16.48 3.23 3.50
N SER A 49 15.82 3.25 2.34
CA SER A 49 16.31 3.95 1.14
C SER A 49 16.28 5.47 1.31
N VAL A 50 15.21 6.04 1.88
CA VAL A 50 15.13 7.47 2.21
C VAL A 50 16.28 7.90 3.13
N ARG A 51 16.71 7.02 4.04
CA ARG A 51 17.82 7.28 4.98
C ARG A 51 19.21 7.17 4.34
N MET A 52 19.35 6.43 3.24
CA MET A 52 20.61 6.26 2.50
C MET A 52 20.79 7.23 1.32
N GLY A 53 19.73 7.96 0.94
CA GLY A 53 19.74 8.95 -0.14
C GLY A 53 18.61 8.72 -1.14
N VAL A 54 18.17 9.78 -1.81
CA VAL A 54 17.00 9.74 -2.70
C VAL A 54 17.32 8.91 -3.96
N ASN A 55 16.99 7.62 -3.95
CA ASN A 55 17.14 6.76 -5.11
C ASN A 55 15.96 6.97 -6.09
N PRO A 56 16.21 7.11 -7.42
CA PRO A 56 15.15 7.26 -8.42
C PRO A 56 14.10 6.14 -8.40
N GLU A 57 14.50 4.94 -7.97
CA GLU A 57 13.63 3.77 -7.82
C GLU A 57 12.49 3.99 -6.82
N ILE A 58 12.74 4.73 -5.72
CA ILE A 58 11.72 5.04 -4.71
C ILE A 58 10.65 5.96 -5.29
N ASN A 59 11.05 6.93 -6.11
CA ASN A 59 10.13 7.87 -6.72
C ASN A 59 9.24 7.19 -7.79
N ALA A 60 9.82 6.24 -8.55
CA ALA A 60 9.05 5.40 -9.46
C ALA A 60 8.01 4.55 -8.71
N LEU A 61 8.41 3.95 -7.59
CA LEU A 61 7.54 3.12 -6.76
C LEU A 61 6.41 3.94 -6.11
N ALA A 62 6.70 5.14 -5.62
CA ALA A 62 5.71 6.07 -5.09
C ALA A 62 4.67 6.47 -6.17
N THR A 63 5.11 6.71 -7.39
CA THR A 63 4.21 7.06 -8.51
C THR A 63 3.27 5.91 -8.86
N LEU A 64 3.77 4.67 -8.86
CA LEU A 64 2.94 3.48 -9.08
C LEU A 64 1.91 3.28 -7.98
N ILE A 65 2.30 3.46 -6.72
CA ILE A 65 1.38 3.35 -5.58
C ILE A 65 0.28 4.40 -5.66
N LEU A 66 0.65 5.67 -5.89
CA LEU A 66 -0.32 6.76 -6.02
C LEU A 66 -1.24 6.56 -7.23
N GLY A 67 -0.70 6.07 -8.35
CA GLY A 67 -1.50 5.73 -9.53
C GLY A 67 -2.50 4.61 -9.27
N ALA A 68 -2.07 3.52 -8.62
CA ALA A 68 -2.94 2.39 -8.30
C ALA A 68 -4.06 2.79 -7.32
N VAL A 69 -3.72 3.51 -6.26
CA VAL A 69 -4.70 4.02 -5.28
C VAL A 69 -5.66 5.00 -5.94
N GLY A 70 -5.16 5.90 -6.78
CA GLY A 70 -5.97 6.87 -7.53
C GLY A 70 -6.95 6.20 -8.47
N ILE A 71 -6.52 5.19 -9.23
CA ILE A 71 -7.38 4.43 -10.15
C ILE A 71 -8.47 3.68 -9.38
N VAL A 72 -8.11 2.96 -8.31
CA VAL A 72 -9.08 2.18 -7.53
C VAL A 72 -10.06 3.07 -6.77
N GLY A 73 -9.63 4.23 -6.27
CA GLY A 73 -10.51 5.18 -5.60
C GLY A 73 -11.45 5.95 -6.55
N PHE A 74 -11.17 5.97 -7.84
CA PHE A 74 -12.02 6.64 -8.86
C PHE A 74 -13.06 5.70 -9.50
N ILE A 75 -12.88 4.39 -9.36
CA ILE A 75 -13.81 3.33 -9.80
C ILE A 75 -14.88 3.11 -8.74
#